data_AF-A0A380GUA1-F1
#
_entry.id   AF-A0A380GUA1-F1
#
_cell.length_a   1.000
_cell.length_b   1.000
_cell.length_c   1.000
_cell.angle_alpha   90.00
_cell.angle_beta   90.00
_cell.angle_gamma   90.00
#
_symmetry.space_group_name_H-M   'P 1'
#
loop_
_entity.id
_entity.type
_entity.pdbx_description
1 polymer ?
#
loop_
_entity_poly.entity_id
_entity_poly.type
_entity_poly.pdbx_seq_one_letter_code
_entity_poly.pdbx_strand_id
1 'polypeptide(L)'
;MRHELKPFVNKKMTVQGVVTKVFIKHKIYMNEPYKRIVRILLRNVKIGGVQLDHIWLYERKKNYEYFQSLIGEEVKFKAVITPYVKKKNGLFIEDYGITKQSKVLPVDLYQKKMEQMHKLNRSNDVIEDNINKGADFMTIKRIAVYCGASKGKDPQYVEAAYALGKYFAEQDIELVFGAGSVGIMGAIQDGVLDHGGKAIGVMPKLLDEREITSQKVSELILVDSMHERKQKMSELADAFVIAPGGAGSLEEFFEVYSWAQIGLHQKPIGIYNINRFYDPLQQLIQHMIDEGFIDAKYKNLAQLFDTPDALLFGLSQAEPISTRTYD
;
A
#
# COMPACT_ATOMS: atom_id res chain seq x y z
N MET A 1 39.04 -0.07 -3.99
CA MET A 1 38.70 -1.49 -4.28
C MET A 1 37.30 -1.75 -3.75
N ARG A 2 36.47 -2.60 -4.38
CA ARG A 2 35.12 -2.87 -3.83
C ARG A 2 35.14 -3.57 -2.47
N HIS A 3 36.30 -4.06 -2.03
CA HIS A 3 36.50 -4.63 -0.70
C HIS A 3 36.14 -3.67 0.44
N GLU A 4 36.26 -2.37 0.21
CA GLU A 4 35.84 -1.32 1.15
C GLU A 4 34.33 -1.32 1.40
N LEU A 5 33.54 -2.03 0.58
CA LEU A 5 32.12 -2.23 0.81
C LEU A 5 31.78 -3.33 1.83
N LYS A 6 32.76 -4.13 2.27
CA LYS A 6 32.58 -5.22 3.23
C LYS A 6 31.77 -4.82 4.48
N PRO A 7 31.96 -3.63 5.10
CA PRO A 7 31.17 -3.20 6.26
C PRO A 7 29.67 -2.97 5.98
N PHE A 8 29.29 -2.86 4.70
CA PHE A 8 27.94 -2.58 4.23
C PHE A 8 27.22 -3.80 3.63
N VAL A 9 27.83 -4.98 3.70
CA VAL A 9 27.23 -6.24 3.24
C VAL A 9 25.87 -6.47 3.89
N ASN A 10 24.89 -6.87 3.08
CA ASN A 10 23.49 -7.09 3.45
C ASN A 10 22.77 -5.87 4.03
N LYS A 11 23.40 -4.69 4.01
CA LYS A 11 22.77 -3.42 4.40
C LYS A 11 22.20 -2.70 3.19
N LYS A 12 21.06 -2.04 3.40
CA LYS A 12 20.43 -1.18 2.41
C LYS A 12 21.15 0.17 2.37
N MET A 13 21.91 0.41 1.30
CA MET A 13 22.73 1.60 1.12
C MET A 13 22.14 2.51 0.06
N THR A 14 22.39 3.81 0.18
CA THR A 14 22.20 4.75 -0.94
C THR A 14 23.37 4.59 -1.90
N VAL A 15 23.04 4.43 -3.18
CA VAL A 15 23.98 4.39 -4.30
C VAL A 15 23.72 5.60 -5.17
N GLN A 16 24.78 6.30 -5.54
CA GLN A 16 24.75 7.41 -6.49
C GLN A 16 25.86 7.20 -7.52
N GLY A 17 25.63 7.51 -8.79
CA GLY A 17 26.65 7.40 -9.84
C GLY A 17 26.10 7.73 -11.22
N VAL A 18 26.97 7.80 -12.21
CA VAL A 18 26.62 8.21 -13.59
C VAL A 18 26.40 6.98 -14.48
N VAL A 19 25.27 6.92 -15.17
CA VAL A 19 25.02 5.87 -16.17
C VAL A 19 25.84 6.18 -17.41
N THR A 20 26.75 5.28 -17.79
CA THR A 20 27.66 5.52 -18.92
C THR A 20 27.46 4.58 -20.10
N LYS A 21 26.96 3.37 -19.85
CA LYS A 21 26.66 2.39 -20.90
C LYS A 21 25.49 1.50 -20.49
N VAL A 22 24.64 1.17 -21.45
CA VAL A 22 23.52 0.24 -21.30
C VAL A 22 23.52 -0.70 -22.51
N PHE A 23 23.50 -2.01 -22.27
CA PHE A 23 23.48 -3.01 -23.34
C PHE A 23 22.83 -4.32 -22.91
N ILE A 24 22.37 -5.10 -23.89
CA ILE A 24 21.81 -6.44 -23.68
C ILE A 24 22.95 -7.45 -23.70
N LYS A 25 23.14 -8.19 -22.61
CA LYS A 25 24.26 -9.12 -22.45
C LYS A 25 24.23 -10.27 -23.46
N HIS A 26 23.04 -10.82 -23.73
CA HIS A 26 22.84 -12.01 -24.56
C HIS A 26 21.64 -11.82 -25.48
N LYS A 27 21.89 -11.58 -26.78
CA LYS A 27 20.84 -11.31 -27.77
C LYS A 27 19.84 -12.47 -27.94
N ILE A 28 20.25 -13.71 -27.69
CA ILE A 28 19.38 -14.89 -27.75
C ILE A 28 18.24 -14.87 -26.72
N TYR A 29 18.43 -14.20 -25.58
CA TYR A 29 17.42 -14.10 -24.52
C TYR A 29 16.56 -12.84 -24.66
N MET A 30 16.63 -12.17 -25.82
CA MET A 30 15.89 -10.94 -26.06
C MET A 30 14.37 -11.13 -26.00
N ASN A 31 13.85 -12.36 -26.13
CA ASN A 31 12.42 -12.63 -25.99
C ASN A 31 12.01 -13.08 -24.57
N GLU A 32 12.92 -13.08 -23.60
CA GLU A 32 12.64 -13.51 -22.23
C GLU A 32 12.54 -12.30 -21.26
N PRO A 33 11.33 -11.76 -21.01
CA PRO A 33 11.16 -10.50 -20.28
C PRO A 33 11.52 -10.57 -18.78
N TYR A 34 11.56 -11.78 -18.21
CA TYR A 34 11.81 -11.99 -16.77
C TYR A 34 13.31 -12.05 -16.43
N LYS A 35 14.16 -12.41 -17.39
CA LYS A 35 15.62 -12.51 -17.18
C LYS A 35 16.26 -11.13 -17.07
N ARG A 36 17.22 -10.99 -16.14
CA ARG A 36 18.01 -9.76 -15.97
C ARG A 36 19.13 -9.68 -17.01
N ILE A 37 18.76 -9.41 -18.26
CA ILE A 37 19.65 -9.39 -19.42
C ILE A 37 20.20 -8.00 -19.76
N VAL A 38 19.61 -6.95 -19.21
CA VAL A 38 20.08 -5.57 -19.39
C VAL A 38 21.21 -5.32 -18.40
N ARG A 39 22.36 -4.87 -18.91
CA ARG A 39 23.53 -4.57 -18.12
C ARG A 39 23.83 -3.08 -18.20
N ILE A 40 23.92 -2.43 -17.04
CA ILE A 40 24.12 -0.99 -16.91
C ILE A 40 25.47 -0.74 -16.23
N LEU A 41 26.34 0.04 -16.86
CA LEU A 41 27.59 0.51 -16.29
C LEU A 41 27.36 1.84 -15.57
N LEU A 42 27.49 1.82 -14.25
CA LEU A 42 27.61 3.04 -13.46
C LEU A 42 29.08 3.36 -13.23
N ARG A 43 29.47 4.62 -13.41
CA ARG A 43 30.81 5.16 -13.07
C ARG A 43 30.71 6.24 -12.01
N ASN A 44 31.84 6.57 -11.39
CA ASN A 44 31.95 7.59 -10.33
C ASN A 44 30.96 7.32 -9.20
N VAL A 45 30.94 6.08 -8.72
CA VAL A 45 29.87 5.56 -7.86
C VAL A 45 30.21 5.83 -6.40
N LYS A 46 29.26 6.40 -5.66
CA LYS A 46 29.35 6.61 -4.22
C LYS A 46 28.35 5.71 -3.49
N ILE A 47 28.83 4.92 -2.53
CA ILE A 47 28.03 4.01 -1.71
C ILE A 47 28.45 4.16 -0.25
N GLY A 48 27.55 4.65 0.61
CA GLY A 48 27.84 4.73 2.05
C GLY A 48 29.09 5.53 2.42
N GLY A 49 29.47 6.52 1.61
CA GLY A 49 30.70 7.30 1.78
C GLY A 49 31.91 6.73 1.04
N VAL A 50 31.88 5.47 0.58
CA VAL A 50 32.93 4.86 -0.23
C VAL A 50 32.80 5.27 -1.69
N GLN A 51 33.92 5.70 -2.29
CA GLN A 51 34.01 6.05 -3.70
C GLN A 51 34.53 4.87 -4.51
N LEU A 52 33.89 4.56 -5.64
CA LEU A 52 34.23 3.47 -6.54
C LEU A 52 34.28 3.97 -7.98
N ASP A 53 35.25 3.47 -8.76
CA ASP A 53 35.35 3.82 -10.18
C ASP A 53 34.10 3.40 -10.97
N HIS A 54 33.61 2.18 -10.72
CA HIS A 54 32.44 1.65 -11.41
C HIS A 54 31.77 0.46 -10.71
N ILE A 55 30.47 0.30 -10.98
CA ILE A 55 29.69 -0.90 -10.65
C ILE A 55 28.76 -1.28 -11.79
N TRP A 56 28.44 -2.58 -11.87
CA TRP A 56 27.48 -3.09 -12.85
C TRP A 56 26.14 -3.34 -12.17
N LEU A 57 25.07 -2.87 -12.80
CA LEU A 57 23.70 -3.24 -12.46
C LEU A 57 23.11 -4.16 -13.52
N TYR A 58 22.16 -4.99 -13.08
CA TYR A 58 21.49 -5.97 -13.92
C TYR A 58 19.98 -5.84 -13.79
N GLU A 59 19.31 -5.72 -14.93
CA GLU A 59 17.88 -5.42 -14.98
C GLU A 59 17.14 -6.19 -16.08
N ARG A 60 15.81 -6.28 -15.95
CA ARG A 60 14.92 -6.93 -16.92
C ARG A 60 14.81 -6.13 -18.22
N LYS A 61 14.55 -6.83 -19.34
CA LYS A 61 14.41 -6.23 -20.68
C LYS A 61 13.43 -5.06 -20.73
N LYS A 62 12.30 -5.15 -20.02
CA LYS A 62 11.26 -4.10 -20.03
C LYS A 62 11.76 -2.71 -19.63
N ASN A 63 12.89 -2.64 -18.92
CA ASN A 63 13.47 -1.38 -18.47
C ASN A 63 14.60 -0.89 -19.40
N TYR A 64 14.88 -1.58 -20.51
CA TYR A 64 16.00 -1.25 -21.41
C TYR A 64 15.94 0.19 -21.91
N GLU A 65 14.81 0.60 -22.49
CA GLU A 65 14.62 1.96 -23.01
C GLU A 65 14.75 3.02 -21.92
N TYR A 66 14.20 2.74 -20.73
CA TYR A 66 14.33 3.63 -19.58
C TYR A 66 15.80 3.83 -19.17
N PHE A 67 16.62 2.79 -19.17
CA PHE A 67 18.04 2.95 -18.85
C PHE A 67 18.84 3.57 -20.00
N GLN A 68 18.45 3.33 -21.27
CA GLN A 68 19.05 4.02 -22.41
C GLN A 68 18.88 5.53 -22.30
N SER A 69 17.69 6.00 -21.93
CA SER A 69 17.42 7.44 -21.75
C SER A 69 18.17 8.06 -20.57
N LEU A 70 18.77 7.25 -19.69
CA LEU A 70 19.56 7.74 -18.56
C LEU A 70 21.06 7.82 -18.87
N ILE A 71 21.52 7.44 -20.07
CA ILE A 71 22.95 7.56 -20.41
C ILE A 71 23.41 9.02 -20.31
N GLY A 72 24.45 9.26 -19.53
CA GLY A 72 24.96 10.61 -19.20
C GLY A 72 24.39 11.18 -17.90
N GLU A 73 23.27 10.65 -17.42
CA GLU A 73 22.60 11.14 -16.21
C GLU A 73 23.24 10.59 -14.94
N GLU A 74 23.29 11.45 -13.92
CA GLU A 74 23.58 11.03 -12.56
C GLU A 74 22.31 10.48 -11.90
N VAL A 75 22.40 9.26 -11.38
CA VAL A 75 21.28 8.54 -10.80
C VAL A 75 21.50 8.20 -9.34
N LYS A 76 20.39 8.08 -8.60
CA LYS A 76 20.39 7.77 -7.17
C LYS A 76 19.30 6.77 -6.82
N PHE A 77 19.63 5.81 -5.96
CA PHE A 77 18.73 4.74 -5.54
C PHE A 77 19.18 4.07 -4.25
N LYS A 78 18.31 3.25 -3.65
CA LYS A 78 18.67 2.36 -2.54
C LYS A 78 18.93 0.96 -3.06
N ALA A 79 19.94 0.27 -2.54
CA ALA A 79 20.19 -1.12 -2.90
C ALA A 79 20.90 -1.90 -1.78
N VAL A 80 20.88 -3.22 -1.87
CA VAL A 80 21.57 -4.10 -0.92
C VAL A 80 22.93 -4.48 -1.49
N ILE A 81 23.99 -4.31 -0.69
CA ILE A 81 25.33 -4.74 -1.08
C ILE A 81 25.46 -6.24 -0.80
N THR A 82 25.86 -7.01 -1.81
CA THR A 82 26.03 -8.46 -1.68
C THR A 82 27.41 -8.92 -2.11
N PRO A 83 28.03 -9.86 -1.38
CA PRO A 83 29.24 -10.50 -1.82
C PRO A 83 28.94 -11.42 -3.02
N TYR A 84 29.90 -11.56 -3.91
CA TYR A 84 29.91 -12.59 -4.93
C TYR A 84 31.35 -13.04 -5.17
N VAL A 85 31.52 -14.27 -5.63
CA VAL A 85 32.85 -14.82 -5.89
C VAL A 85 33.21 -14.60 -7.35
N LYS A 86 34.38 -14.01 -7.61
CA LYS A 86 34.94 -13.84 -8.94
C LYS A 86 36.17 -14.71 -9.11
N LYS A 87 36.25 -15.44 -10.22
CA LYS A 87 37.45 -16.19 -10.59
C LYS A 87 38.44 -15.27 -11.33
N LYS A 88 39.66 -15.13 -10.81
CA LYS A 88 40.75 -14.36 -11.43
C LYS A 88 42.04 -15.17 -11.33
N ASN A 89 42.66 -15.48 -12.47
CA ASN A 89 43.91 -16.26 -12.56
C ASN A 89 43.86 -17.59 -11.79
N GLY A 90 42.72 -18.29 -11.83
CA GLY A 90 42.53 -19.57 -11.12
C GLY A 90 42.15 -19.44 -9.63
N LEU A 91 42.28 -18.27 -9.03
CA LEU A 91 41.89 -17.99 -7.64
C LEU A 91 40.44 -17.46 -7.56
N PHE A 92 39.73 -17.89 -6.53
CA PHE A 92 38.41 -17.37 -6.18
C PHE A 92 38.58 -16.21 -5.20
N ILE A 93 38.16 -15.01 -5.62
CA ILE A 93 38.26 -13.79 -4.82
C ILE A 93 36.85 -13.29 -4.53
N GLU A 94 36.56 -13.01 -3.26
CA GLU A 94 35.33 -12.33 -2.87
C GLU A 94 35.34 -10.87 -3.36
N ASP A 95 34.27 -10.48 -4.04
CA ASP A 95 34.03 -9.13 -4.55
C ASP A 95 32.61 -8.71 -4.15
N TYR A 96 32.28 -7.43 -4.29
CA TYR A 96 31.00 -6.89 -3.82
C TYR A 96 30.22 -6.26 -4.96
N GLY A 97 28.92 -6.50 -4.96
CA GLY A 97 27.99 -6.05 -6.00
C GLY A 97 26.71 -5.51 -5.38
N ILE A 98 25.75 -5.21 -6.25
CA ILE A 98 24.43 -4.74 -5.85
C ILE A 98 23.38 -5.79 -6.19
N THR A 99 22.50 -6.07 -5.24
CA THR A 99 21.24 -6.78 -5.46
C THR A 99 20.09 -5.99 -4.82
N LYS A 100 18.84 -6.39 -5.13
CA LYS A 100 17.62 -5.81 -4.55
C LYS A 100 17.66 -4.28 -4.50
N GLN A 101 17.59 -3.67 -5.68
CA GLN A 101 17.55 -2.22 -5.85
C GLN A 101 16.12 -1.67 -5.84
N SER A 102 15.95 -0.45 -5.31
CA SER A 102 14.78 0.37 -5.58
C SER A 102 14.81 0.87 -7.03
N LYS A 103 13.74 1.55 -7.46
CA LYS A 103 13.75 2.26 -8.75
C LYS A 103 14.98 3.19 -8.81
N VAL A 104 15.74 3.06 -9.90
CA VAL A 104 16.85 3.96 -10.25
C VAL A 104 16.23 5.22 -10.82
N LEU A 105 16.59 6.39 -10.29
CA LEU A 105 16.02 7.68 -10.68
C LEU A 105 17.15 8.69 -10.91
N PRO A 106 16.98 9.68 -11.79
CA PRO A 106 17.82 10.87 -11.81
C PRO A 106 17.90 11.51 -10.41
N VAL A 107 19.04 12.10 -10.06
CA VAL A 107 19.28 12.69 -8.72
C VAL A 107 18.18 13.67 -8.32
N ASP A 108 17.79 14.59 -9.21
CA ASP A 108 16.77 15.60 -8.93
C ASP A 108 15.40 14.98 -8.62
N LEU A 109 15.02 13.94 -9.37
CA LEU A 109 13.77 13.24 -9.16
C LEU A 109 13.80 12.41 -7.87
N TYR A 110 14.97 11.83 -7.56
CA TYR A 110 15.18 11.16 -6.27
C TYR A 110 15.06 12.16 -5.11
N GLN A 111 15.66 13.34 -5.22
CA GLN A 111 15.57 14.40 -4.20
C GLN A 111 14.14 14.87 -4.01
N LYS A 112 13.41 15.22 -5.09
CA LYS A 112 11.99 15.57 -5.01
C LYS A 112 11.15 14.49 -4.34
N LYS A 113 11.42 13.22 -4.66
CA LYS A 113 10.75 12.08 -4.01
C LYS A 113 11.12 11.99 -2.52
N MET A 114 12.38 12.20 -2.16
CA MET A 114 12.80 12.20 -0.75
C MET A 114 12.23 13.40 -0.01
N GLU A 115 12.15 14.59 -0.61
CA GLU A 115 11.53 15.78 -0.02
C GLU A 115 10.04 15.59 0.20
N GLN A 116 9.33 14.96 -0.75
CA GLN A 116 7.92 14.59 -0.55
C GLN A 116 7.77 13.58 0.59
N MET A 117 8.63 12.55 0.64
CA MET A 117 8.64 11.61 1.77
C MET A 117 9.10 12.24 3.08
N HIS A 118 9.99 13.24 3.07
CA HIS A 118 10.43 13.98 4.25
C HIS A 118 9.41 15.01 4.69
N LYS A 119 8.58 15.55 3.79
CA LYS A 119 7.39 16.33 4.15
C LYS A 119 6.36 15.42 4.79
N LEU A 120 6.15 14.22 4.24
CA LEU A 120 5.30 13.20 4.83
C LEU A 120 5.84 12.71 6.20
N ASN A 121 7.16 12.53 6.33
CA ASN A 121 7.79 12.12 7.58
C ASN A 121 7.99 13.27 8.57
N ARG A 122 8.10 14.54 8.15
CA ARG A 122 8.03 15.69 9.05
C ARG A 122 6.63 15.85 9.61
N SER A 123 5.59 15.50 8.84
CA SER A 123 4.28 15.30 9.44
C SER A 123 4.36 14.23 10.53
N ASN A 124 5.07 13.10 10.31
CA ASN A 124 5.30 12.05 11.32
C ASN A 124 6.19 12.46 12.53
N ASP A 125 7.17 13.34 12.38
CA ASP A 125 7.97 13.86 13.51
C ASP A 125 7.18 14.92 14.29
N VAL A 126 6.38 15.74 13.59
CA VAL A 126 5.36 16.61 14.21
C VAL A 126 4.31 15.77 14.93
N ILE A 127 4.06 14.53 14.50
CA ILE A 127 3.19 13.57 15.19
C ILE A 127 3.81 13.08 16.49
N GLU A 128 5.11 12.75 16.57
CA GLU A 128 5.73 12.39 17.86
C GLU A 128 5.76 13.58 18.85
N ASP A 129 6.02 14.80 18.36
CA ASP A 129 5.94 16.01 19.19
C ASP A 129 4.48 16.37 19.57
N ASN A 130 3.49 16.06 18.74
CA ASN A 130 2.07 16.26 19.02
C ASN A 130 1.46 15.15 19.92
N ILE A 131 1.97 13.92 19.86
CA ILE A 131 1.71 12.85 20.82
C ILE A 131 2.19 13.29 22.21
N ASN A 132 3.37 13.92 22.30
CA ASN A 132 3.90 14.49 23.54
C ASN A 132 3.20 15.80 23.97
N LYS A 133 2.45 16.45 23.08
CA LYS A 133 1.71 17.70 23.34
C LYS A 133 0.19 17.57 23.38
N GLY A 134 -0.35 16.34 23.38
CA GLY A 134 -1.78 16.10 23.60
C GLY A 134 -2.68 16.64 22.49
N ALA A 135 -2.32 16.44 21.21
CA ALA A 135 -3.30 16.57 20.14
C ALA A 135 -4.31 15.41 20.25
N ASP A 136 -5.61 15.73 20.25
CA ASP A 136 -6.71 14.75 20.31
C ASP A 136 -6.72 13.90 19.02
N PHE A 137 -5.94 12.82 18.99
CA PHE A 137 -6.09 11.79 17.97
C PHE A 137 -7.34 10.95 18.26
N MET A 138 -8.19 10.76 17.25
CA MET A 138 -9.31 9.83 17.40
C MET A 138 -8.77 8.41 17.64
N THR A 139 -9.10 7.85 18.80
CA THR A 139 -8.74 6.46 19.13
C THR A 139 -9.70 5.53 18.40
N ILE A 140 -9.27 4.96 17.28
CA ILE A 140 -10.04 3.98 16.50
C ILE A 140 -9.86 2.60 17.14
N LYS A 141 -10.95 2.00 17.62
CA LYS A 141 -10.96 0.65 18.18
C LYS A 141 -11.59 -0.37 17.26
N ARG A 142 -12.58 0.05 16.45
CA ARG A 142 -13.31 -0.83 15.53
C ARG A 142 -13.39 -0.26 14.13
N ILE A 143 -13.10 -1.09 13.13
CA ILE A 143 -13.20 -0.72 11.72
C ILE A 143 -14.21 -1.61 11.02
N ALA A 144 -15.25 -1.01 10.44
CA ALA A 144 -16.13 -1.70 9.52
C ALA A 144 -15.48 -1.81 8.13
N VAL A 145 -15.34 -3.04 7.62
CA VAL A 145 -14.77 -3.29 6.29
C VAL A 145 -15.84 -3.79 5.32
N TYR A 146 -16.03 -3.03 4.24
CA TYR A 146 -16.86 -3.41 3.09
C TYR A 146 -15.95 -3.94 1.96
N CYS A 147 -16.17 -5.18 1.53
CA CYS A 147 -15.28 -5.84 0.58
C CYS A 147 -15.95 -7.00 -0.18
N GLY A 148 -15.29 -7.50 -1.21
CA GLY A 148 -15.84 -8.54 -2.07
C GLY A 148 -15.87 -9.93 -1.44
N ALA A 149 -16.97 -10.65 -1.64
CA ALA A 149 -17.07 -12.09 -1.40
C ALA A 149 -16.25 -12.93 -2.43
N SER A 150 -15.81 -12.33 -3.53
CA SER A 150 -14.94 -12.95 -4.53
C SER A 150 -13.47 -12.67 -4.25
N LYS A 151 -12.56 -13.58 -4.67
CA LYS A 151 -11.10 -13.39 -4.52
C LYS A 151 -10.48 -12.43 -5.54
N GLY A 152 -11.23 -12.06 -6.59
CA GLY A 152 -10.67 -11.42 -7.76
C GLY A 152 -9.84 -12.38 -8.63
N LYS A 153 -9.22 -11.84 -9.68
CA LYS A 153 -8.39 -12.62 -10.62
C LYS A 153 -6.89 -12.58 -10.29
N ASP A 154 -6.45 -11.56 -9.57
CA ASP A 154 -5.06 -11.38 -9.19
C ASP A 154 -4.87 -11.86 -7.73
N PRO A 155 -3.94 -12.79 -7.45
CA PRO A 155 -3.68 -13.25 -6.09
C PRO A 155 -3.28 -12.11 -5.13
N GLN A 156 -2.73 -11.00 -5.65
CA GLN A 156 -2.35 -9.85 -4.84
C GLN A 156 -3.52 -9.28 -4.02
N TYR A 157 -4.77 -9.42 -4.49
CA TYR A 157 -5.93 -8.95 -3.74
C TYR A 157 -6.09 -9.69 -2.42
N VAL A 158 -5.99 -11.02 -2.44
CA VAL A 158 -6.10 -11.86 -1.25
C VAL A 158 -4.90 -11.66 -0.33
N GLU A 159 -3.69 -11.59 -0.87
CA GLU A 159 -2.46 -11.38 -0.09
C GLU A 159 -2.49 -10.03 0.67
N ALA A 160 -2.88 -8.95 -0.01
CA ALA A 160 -2.95 -7.63 0.62
C ALA A 160 -4.14 -7.52 1.59
N ALA A 161 -5.26 -8.18 1.31
CA ALA A 161 -6.39 -8.28 2.24
C ALA A 161 -6.02 -9.00 3.54
N TYR A 162 -5.30 -10.12 3.44
CA TYR A 162 -4.75 -10.80 4.62
C TYR A 162 -3.79 -9.92 5.40
N ALA A 163 -2.90 -9.20 4.70
CA ALA A 163 -1.96 -8.27 5.33
C ALA A 163 -2.68 -7.12 6.06
N LEU A 164 -3.80 -6.63 5.53
CA LEU A 164 -4.64 -5.64 6.21
C LEU A 164 -5.21 -6.19 7.52
N GLY A 165 -5.80 -7.39 7.48
CA GLY A 165 -6.36 -8.02 8.69
C GLY A 165 -5.31 -8.28 9.76
N LYS A 166 -4.14 -8.79 9.35
CA LYS A 166 -2.98 -8.93 10.23
C LYS A 166 -2.62 -7.61 10.90
N TYR A 167 -2.54 -6.53 10.11
CA TYR A 167 -2.16 -5.22 10.62
C TYR A 167 -3.18 -4.69 11.64
N PHE A 168 -4.48 -4.92 11.44
CA PHE A 168 -5.49 -4.56 12.45
C PHE A 168 -5.27 -5.29 13.78
N ALA A 169 -4.99 -6.59 13.75
CA ALA A 169 -4.70 -7.35 14.96
C ALA A 169 -3.44 -6.83 15.67
N GLU A 170 -2.37 -6.54 14.93
CA GLU A 170 -1.12 -5.97 15.48
C GLU A 170 -1.30 -4.57 16.08
N GLN A 171 -2.41 -3.88 15.80
CA GLN A 171 -2.74 -2.54 16.31
C GLN A 171 -3.90 -2.56 17.31
N ASP A 172 -4.31 -3.75 17.78
CA ASP A 172 -5.44 -3.94 18.70
C ASP A 172 -6.78 -3.37 18.17
N ILE A 173 -6.98 -3.41 16.85
CA ILE A 173 -8.20 -2.97 16.18
C ILE A 173 -9.09 -4.18 15.88
N GLU A 174 -10.36 -4.11 16.32
CA GLU A 174 -11.35 -5.14 16.04
C GLU A 174 -11.98 -4.92 14.65
N LEU A 175 -12.09 -6.00 13.88
CA LEU A 175 -12.75 -6.01 12.58
C LEU A 175 -14.26 -6.12 12.76
N VAL A 176 -15.04 -5.25 12.12
CA VAL A 176 -16.49 -5.39 11.93
C VAL A 176 -16.74 -5.66 10.43
N PHE A 177 -17.48 -6.71 10.10
CA PHE A 177 -17.65 -7.08 8.69
C PHE A 177 -18.92 -7.91 8.43
N GLY A 178 -19.19 -8.20 7.16
CA GLY A 178 -20.38 -8.93 6.71
C GLY A 178 -20.42 -10.43 6.98
N ALA A 179 -19.50 -10.98 7.77
CA ALA A 179 -19.43 -12.40 8.17
C ALA A 179 -19.28 -13.46 7.07
N GLY A 180 -19.02 -13.09 5.81
CA GLY A 180 -18.70 -14.04 4.74
C GLY A 180 -17.30 -14.65 4.90
N SER A 181 -17.17 -15.96 4.66
CA SER A 181 -15.92 -16.72 4.91
C SER A 181 -14.98 -16.87 3.71
N VAL A 182 -15.33 -16.28 2.56
CA VAL A 182 -14.61 -16.45 1.29
C VAL A 182 -14.19 -15.11 0.68
N GLY A 183 -13.36 -15.16 -0.36
CA GLY A 183 -12.96 -13.96 -1.09
C GLY A 183 -11.99 -13.06 -0.35
N ILE A 184 -12.12 -11.76 -0.61
CA ILE A 184 -11.40 -10.70 0.12
C ILE A 184 -11.83 -10.71 1.59
N MET A 185 -13.13 -10.89 1.83
CA MET A 185 -13.71 -10.90 3.16
C MET A 185 -13.08 -11.97 4.08
N GLY A 186 -13.03 -13.21 3.61
CA GLY A 186 -12.38 -14.30 4.35
C GLY A 186 -10.88 -14.06 4.56
N ALA A 187 -10.19 -13.45 3.60
CA ALA A 187 -8.76 -13.15 3.73
C ALA A 187 -8.46 -12.12 4.83
N ILE A 188 -9.25 -11.04 4.92
CA ILE A 188 -9.11 -10.05 6.01
C ILE A 188 -9.41 -10.71 7.35
N GLN A 189 -10.50 -11.49 7.41
CA GLN A 189 -10.87 -12.20 8.63
C GLN A 189 -9.75 -13.14 9.10
N ASP A 190 -9.23 -14.01 8.22
CA ASP A 190 -8.15 -14.93 8.55
C ASP A 190 -6.91 -14.15 9.00
N GLY A 191 -6.58 -13.04 8.34
CA GLY A 191 -5.48 -12.15 8.76
C GLY A 191 -5.61 -11.66 10.19
N VAL A 192 -6.81 -11.22 10.59
CA VAL A 192 -7.11 -10.76 11.96
C VAL A 192 -6.97 -11.91 12.96
N LEU A 193 -7.65 -13.02 12.70
CA LEU A 193 -7.78 -14.12 13.67
C LEU A 193 -6.49 -14.91 13.85
N ASP A 194 -5.74 -15.15 12.76
CA ASP A 194 -4.45 -15.84 12.81
C ASP A 194 -3.41 -15.08 13.66
N HIS A 195 -3.63 -13.78 13.88
CA HIS A 195 -2.75 -12.91 14.66
C HIS A 195 -3.36 -12.49 16.01
N GLY A 196 -4.38 -13.22 16.48
CA GLY A 196 -4.96 -13.03 17.82
C GLY A 196 -5.88 -11.81 17.96
N GLY A 197 -6.21 -11.13 16.85
CA GLY A 197 -7.21 -10.07 16.84
C GLY A 197 -8.64 -10.60 16.93
N LYS A 198 -9.62 -9.69 16.93
CA LYS A 198 -11.05 -10.04 16.99
C LYS A 198 -11.80 -9.61 15.74
N ALA A 199 -12.72 -10.47 15.31
CA ALA A 199 -13.61 -10.22 14.18
C ALA A 199 -15.07 -10.39 14.59
N ILE A 200 -15.87 -9.34 14.43
CA ILE A 200 -17.31 -9.29 14.67
C ILE A 200 -18.02 -9.36 13.32
N GLY A 201 -18.72 -10.45 13.08
CA GLY A 201 -19.54 -10.65 11.89
C GLY A 201 -20.98 -10.20 12.10
N VAL A 202 -21.57 -9.50 11.13
CA VAL A 202 -23.01 -9.18 11.11
C VAL A 202 -23.65 -9.81 9.88
N MET A 203 -24.65 -10.68 10.10
CA MET A 203 -25.29 -11.46 9.03
C MET A 203 -26.81 -11.49 9.18
N PRO A 204 -27.60 -11.23 8.12
CA PRO A 204 -29.04 -11.47 8.15
C PRO A 204 -29.34 -12.96 8.26
N LYS A 205 -30.32 -13.34 9.09
CA LYS A 205 -30.73 -14.74 9.28
C LYS A 205 -31.04 -15.46 7.96
N LEU A 206 -31.67 -14.77 7.01
CA LEU A 206 -32.01 -15.31 5.69
C LEU A 206 -30.77 -15.71 4.86
N LEU A 207 -29.65 -14.98 5.03
CA LEU A 207 -28.40 -15.27 4.33
C LEU A 207 -27.57 -16.31 5.08
N ASP A 208 -27.68 -16.41 6.40
CA ASP A 208 -26.98 -17.43 7.17
C ASP A 208 -27.33 -18.87 6.73
N GLU A 209 -28.59 -19.08 6.33
CA GLU A 209 -29.06 -20.38 5.81
C GLU A 209 -28.58 -20.70 4.38
N ARG A 210 -28.05 -19.71 3.65
CA ARG A 210 -27.78 -19.80 2.20
C ARG A 210 -26.34 -19.49 1.79
N GLU A 211 -25.65 -18.66 2.55
CA GLU A 211 -24.27 -18.24 2.32
C GLU A 211 -23.29 -19.06 3.16
N ILE A 212 -22.01 -19.00 2.81
CA ILE A 212 -20.94 -19.61 3.60
C ILE A 212 -20.57 -18.63 4.72
N THR A 213 -21.45 -18.51 5.73
CA THR A 213 -21.19 -17.72 6.93
C THR A 213 -19.96 -18.26 7.65
N SER A 214 -19.10 -17.35 8.08
CA SER A 214 -17.89 -17.71 8.80
C SER A 214 -18.17 -18.13 10.22
N GLN A 215 -17.83 -19.38 10.54
CA GLN A 215 -17.91 -19.95 11.89
C GLN A 215 -16.68 -19.59 12.76
N LYS A 216 -15.69 -18.89 12.19
CA LYS A 216 -14.45 -18.52 12.89
C LYS A 216 -14.51 -17.16 13.60
N VAL A 217 -15.61 -16.41 13.47
CA VAL A 217 -15.70 -15.05 14.04
C VAL A 217 -15.67 -15.07 15.57
N SER A 218 -15.14 -14.01 16.16
CA SER A 218 -15.12 -13.82 17.62
C SER A 218 -16.52 -13.56 18.17
N GLU A 219 -17.37 -12.91 17.37
CA GLU A 219 -18.77 -12.66 17.65
C GLU A 219 -19.54 -12.68 16.33
N LEU A 220 -20.71 -13.34 16.32
CA LEU A 220 -21.65 -13.34 15.19
C LEU A 220 -22.96 -12.70 15.65
N ILE A 221 -23.36 -11.62 14.99
CA ILE A 221 -24.60 -10.90 15.26
C ILE A 221 -25.57 -11.20 14.12
N LEU A 222 -26.65 -11.92 14.44
CA LEU A 222 -27.72 -12.21 13.49
C LEU A 222 -28.79 -11.11 13.53
N VAL A 223 -29.17 -10.62 12.35
CA VAL A 223 -30.19 -9.56 12.17
C VAL A 223 -31.32 -10.01 11.25
N ASP A 224 -32.42 -9.27 11.20
CA ASP A 224 -33.60 -9.68 10.44
C ASP A 224 -33.61 -9.15 8.99
N SER A 225 -32.78 -8.16 8.66
CA SER A 225 -32.74 -7.56 7.32
C SER A 225 -31.36 -7.05 6.90
N MET A 226 -31.19 -6.79 5.59
CA MET A 226 -29.99 -6.13 5.06
C MET A 226 -29.82 -4.69 5.57
N HIS A 227 -30.93 -3.98 5.85
CA HIS A 227 -30.86 -2.64 6.42
C HIS A 227 -30.32 -2.66 7.85
N GLU A 228 -30.86 -3.56 8.69
CA GLU A 228 -30.35 -3.77 10.05
C GLU A 228 -28.89 -4.20 10.06
N ARG A 229 -28.47 -5.02 9.09
CA ARG A 229 -27.06 -5.43 8.95
C ARG A 229 -26.16 -4.22 8.78
N LYS A 230 -26.44 -3.34 7.82
CA LYS A 230 -25.63 -2.16 7.53
C LYS A 230 -25.67 -1.15 8.68
N GLN A 231 -26.85 -0.95 9.26
CA GLN A 231 -27.01 -0.12 10.46
C GLN A 231 -26.16 -0.65 11.62
N LYS A 232 -26.23 -1.95 11.92
CA LYS A 232 -25.49 -2.56 13.03
C LYS A 232 -23.97 -2.49 12.81
N MET A 233 -23.50 -2.73 11.58
CA MET A 233 -22.09 -2.54 11.25
C MET A 233 -21.65 -1.08 11.45
N SER A 234 -22.48 -0.12 11.03
CA SER A 234 -22.23 1.30 11.22
C SER A 234 -22.21 1.69 12.70
N GLU A 235 -23.12 1.19 13.53
CA GLU A 235 -23.17 1.46 14.97
C GLU A 235 -21.90 0.97 15.70
N LEU A 236 -21.40 -0.21 15.34
CA LEU A 236 -20.24 -0.84 15.98
C LEU A 236 -18.92 -0.18 15.60
N ALA A 237 -18.82 0.43 14.43
CA ALA A 237 -17.56 0.92 13.88
C ALA A 237 -17.22 2.33 14.35
N ASP A 238 -15.93 2.62 14.52
CA ASP A 238 -15.42 3.97 14.69
C ASP A 238 -15.00 4.57 13.34
N ALA A 239 -14.66 3.72 12.36
CA ALA A 239 -14.24 4.09 11.01
C ALA A 239 -14.70 3.07 9.97
N PHE A 240 -14.76 3.49 8.70
CA PHE A 240 -15.12 2.66 7.56
C PHE A 240 -13.94 2.46 6.61
N VAL A 241 -13.76 1.23 6.16
CA VAL A 241 -12.80 0.89 5.11
C VAL A 241 -13.50 0.15 3.99
N ILE A 242 -13.24 0.56 2.75
CA ILE A 242 -13.60 -0.23 1.57
C ILE A 242 -12.35 -0.88 0.99
N ALA A 243 -12.43 -2.19 0.73
CA ALA A 243 -11.40 -2.97 0.04
C ALA A 243 -12.00 -3.59 -1.24
N PRO A 244 -11.20 -4.08 -2.20
CA PRO A 244 -11.69 -4.51 -3.51
C PRO A 244 -12.91 -5.42 -3.45
N GLY A 245 -13.92 -5.07 -4.25
CA GLY A 245 -15.23 -5.69 -4.19
C GLY A 245 -16.10 -5.37 -5.39
N GLY A 246 -17.30 -5.96 -5.39
CA GLY A 246 -18.29 -5.81 -6.46
C GLY A 246 -19.33 -4.75 -6.15
N ALA A 247 -20.50 -4.90 -6.78
CA ALA A 247 -21.64 -3.99 -6.60
C ALA A 247 -22.08 -3.87 -5.13
N GLY A 248 -22.10 -4.97 -4.36
CA GLY A 248 -22.46 -4.94 -2.94
C GLY A 248 -21.53 -4.04 -2.12
N SER A 249 -20.21 -4.13 -2.34
CA SER A 249 -19.24 -3.27 -1.64
C SER A 249 -19.40 -1.80 -2.02
N LEU A 250 -19.74 -1.50 -3.27
CA LEU A 250 -20.04 -0.13 -3.71
C LEU A 250 -21.35 0.40 -3.12
N GLU A 251 -22.36 -0.45 -2.98
CA GLU A 251 -23.64 -0.10 -2.34
C GLU A 251 -23.43 0.27 -0.86
N GLU A 252 -22.69 -0.55 -0.12
CA GLU A 252 -22.32 -0.27 1.27
C GLU A 252 -21.47 1.01 1.40
N PHE A 253 -20.52 1.22 0.49
CA PHE A 253 -19.71 2.45 0.45
C PHE A 253 -20.53 3.70 0.18
N PHE A 254 -21.37 3.71 -0.86
CA PHE A 254 -22.16 4.90 -1.19
C PHE A 254 -23.20 5.21 -0.12
N GLU A 255 -23.67 4.23 0.65
CA GLU A 255 -24.53 4.48 1.80
C GLU A 255 -23.81 5.29 2.88
N VAL A 256 -22.66 4.82 3.39
CA VAL A 256 -21.90 5.57 4.40
C VAL A 256 -21.34 6.88 3.86
N TYR A 257 -20.94 6.93 2.59
CA TYR A 257 -20.51 8.17 1.94
C TYR A 257 -21.64 9.20 1.92
N SER A 258 -22.85 8.80 1.54
CA SER A 258 -24.01 9.70 1.50
C SER A 258 -24.43 10.13 2.90
N TRP A 259 -24.40 9.23 3.88
CA TRP A 259 -24.70 9.52 5.29
C TRP A 259 -23.74 10.55 5.89
N ALA A 260 -22.45 10.49 5.56
CA ALA A 260 -21.49 11.50 5.96
C ALA A 260 -21.83 12.88 5.36
N GLN A 261 -22.25 12.95 4.09
CA GLN A 261 -22.60 14.22 3.45
C GLN A 261 -23.79 14.90 4.13
N ILE A 262 -24.78 14.13 4.59
CA ILE A 262 -25.96 14.66 5.29
C ILE A 262 -25.77 14.77 6.81
N GLY A 263 -24.60 14.41 7.33
CA GLY A 263 -24.26 14.56 8.75
C GLY A 263 -24.80 13.49 9.69
N LEU A 264 -25.26 12.34 9.18
CA LEU A 264 -25.70 11.23 10.03
C LEU A 264 -24.54 10.59 10.81
N HIS A 265 -23.31 10.74 10.33
CA HIS A 265 -22.10 10.43 11.10
C HIS A 265 -20.93 11.32 10.67
N GLN A 266 -19.89 11.34 11.49
CA GLN A 266 -18.60 12.00 11.22
C GLN A 266 -17.43 11.01 11.23
N LYS A 267 -17.74 9.71 11.22
CA LYS A 267 -16.76 8.61 11.20
C LYS A 267 -15.95 8.64 9.90
N PRO A 268 -14.62 8.46 9.95
CA PRO A 268 -13.76 8.55 8.78
C PRO A 268 -13.95 7.37 7.83
N ILE A 269 -13.73 7.63 6.54
CA ILE A 269 -13.88 6.66 5.45
C ILE A 269 -12.55 6.57 4.69
N GLY A 270 -12.03 5.35 4.53
CA GLY A 270 -10.80 5.08 3.78
C GLY A 270 -10.99 4.00 2.73
N ILE A 271 -10.31 4.15 1.59
CA ILE A 271 -10.34 3.18 0.50
C ILE A 271 -8.98 2.48 0.42
N TYR A 272 -8.94 1.18 0.72
CA TYR A 272 -7.74 0.37 0.59
C TYR A 272 -7.53 -0.04 -0.88
N ASN A 273 -6.65 0.67 -1.58
CA ASN A 273 -6.54 0.69 -3.03
C ASN A 273 -5.55 -0.37 -3.58
N ILE A 274 -5.81 -1.64 -3.26
CA ILE A 274 -4.97 -2.76 -3.70
C ILE A 274 -4.89 -2.80 -5.23
N ASN A 275 -3.67 -2.85 -5.77
CA ASN A 275 -3.44 -2.91 -7.22
C ASN A 275 -4.18 -1.80 -8.02
N ARG A 276 -4.39 -0.64 -7.40
CA ARG A 276 -5.09 0.51 -8.01
C ARG A 276 -6.54 0.21 -8.43
N PHE A 277 -7.19 -0.75 -7.76
CA PHE A 277 -8.54 -1.22 -8.09
C PHE A 277 -9.59 -0.09 -8.10
N TYR A 278 -9.47 0.88 -7.19
CA TYR A 278 -10.44 1.97 -7.03
C TYR A 278 -10.01 3.30 -7.64
N ASP A 279 -8.91 3.33 -8.41
CA ASP A 279 -8.57 4.51 -9.23
C ASP A 279 -9.75 4.94 -10.12
N PRO A 280 -10.50 4.03 -10.80
CA PRO A 280 -11.67 4.41 -11.58
C PRO A 280 -12.82 4.99 -10.74
N LEU A 281 -13.03 4.50 -9.51
CA LEU A 281 -14.04 5.04 -8.60
C LEU A 281 -13.70 6.48 -8.18
N GLN A 282 -12.43 6.73 -7.86
CA GLN A 282 -11.97 8.08 -7.52
C GLN A 282 -12.15 9.05 -8.70
N GLN A 283 -11.92 8.60 -9.93
CA GLN A 283 -12.17 9.39 -11.14
C GLN A 283 -13.67 9.68 -11.32
N LEU A 284 -14.55 8.72 -11.06
CA LEU A 284 -16.00 8.93 -11.11
C LEU A 284 -16.46 9.97 -10.08
N ILE A 285 -15.97 9.87 -8.83
CA ILE A 285 -16.29 10.84 -7.78
C ILE A 285 -15.78 12.24 -8.17
N GLN A 286 -14.55 12.34 -8.69
CA GLN A 286 -14.01 13.62 -9.17
C GLN A 286 -14.87 14.20 -10.29
N HIS A 287 -15.31 13.37 -11.25
CA HIS A 287 -16.22 13.81 -12.30
C HIS A 287 -17.55 14.33 -11.74
N MET A 288 -18.16 13.63 -10.77
CA MET A 288 -19.39 14.11 -10.10
C MET A 288 -19.18 15.43 -9.36
N ILE A 289 -17.98 15.69 -8.84
CA ILE A 289 -17.61 16.98 -8.25
C ILE A 289 -17.50 18.06 -9.33
N ASP A 290 -16.79 17.77 -10.41
CA ASP A 290 -16.56 18.71 -11.50
C ASP A 290 -17.88 19.11 -12.20
N GLU A 291 -18.83 18.19 -12.31
CA GLU A 291 -20.18 18.43 -12.84
C GLU A 291 -21.17 19.00 -11.80
N GLY A 292 -20.73 19.23 -10.55
CA GLY A 292 -21.54 19.88 -9.51
C GLY A 292 -22.59 18.99 -8.82
N PHE A 293 -22.56 17.66 -9.01
CA PHE A 293 -23.43 16.73 -8.30
C PHE A 293 -22.96 16.45 -6.86
N ILE A 294 -21.66 16.61 -6.60
CA ILE A 294 -21.04 16.51 -5.27
C ILE A 294 -20.30 17.82 -4.97
N ASP A 295 -20.50 18.37 -3.77
CA ASP A 295 -19.75 19.54 -3.31
C ASP A 295 -18.25 19.21 -3.17
N ALA A 296 -17.40 20.10 -3.68
CA ALA A 296 -15.95 19.96 -3.68
C ALA A 296 -15.35 19.76 -2.28
N LYS A 297 -16.02 20.20 -1.21
CA LYS A 297 -15.59 19.93 0.17
C LYS A 297 -15.53 18.45 0.53
N TYR A 298 -16.29 17.60 -0.18
CA TYR A 298 -16.27 16.14 0.00
C TYR A 298 -15.20 15.43 -0.81
N LYS A 299 -14.36 16.15 -1.56
CA LYS A 299 -13.28 15.55 -2.38
C LYS A 299 -12.38 14.60 -1.59
N ASN A 300 -12.13 14.94 -0.33
CA ASN A 300 -11.25 14.19 0.57
C ASN A 300 -12.03 13.31 1.58
N LEU A 301 -13.35 13.14 1.40
CA LEU A 301 -14.20 12.36 2.30
C LEU A 301 -13.82 10.87 2.32
N ALA A 302 -13.37 10.33 1.19
CA ALA A 302 -12.90 8.95 1.08
C ALA A 302 -11.59 8.89 0.27
N GLN A 303 -10.45 8.85 0.96
CA GLN A 303 -9.12 8.85 0.34
C GLN A 303 -8.64 7.44 -0.02
N LEU A 304 -7.81 7.35 -1.07
CA LEU A 304 -7.14 6.12 -1.48
C LEU A 304 -5.85 5.89 -0.69
N PHE A 305 -5.66 4.67 -0.17
CA PHE A 305 -4.47 4.26 0.55
C PHE A 305 -3.92 2.94 0.02
N ASP A 306 -2.62 2.90 -0.28
CA ASP A 306 -1.98 1.72 -0.88
C ASP A 306 -1.43 0.74 0.17
N THR A 307 -1.30 1.16 1.43
CA THR A 307 -0.73 0.36 2.52
C THR A 307 -1.56 0.43 3.80
N PRO A 308 -1.57 -0.62 4.65
CA PRO A 308 -2.33 -0.63 5.90
C PRO A 308 -1.92 0.47 6.88
N ASP A 309 -0.62 0.80 6.96
CA ASP A 309 -0.10 1.87 7.82
C ASP A 309 -0.61 3.25 7.39
N ALA A 310 -0.55 3.55 6.09
CA ALA A 310 -1.03 4.81 5.56
C ALA A 310 -2.55 4.93 5.72
N LEU A 311 -3.29 3.83 5.54
CA LEU A 311 -4.73 3.78 5.75
C LEU A 311 -5.09 4.10 7.20
N LEU A 312 -4.54 3.38 8.18
CA LEU A 312 -4.88 3.59 9.59
C LEU A 312 -4.46 4.98 10.05
N PHE A 313 -3.28 5.42 9.63
CA PHE A 313 -2.81 6.77 9.90
C PHE A 313 -3.78 7.81 9.32
N GLY A 314 -4.16 7.71 8.04
CA GLY A 314 -5.10 8.62 7.40
C GLY A 314 -6.48 8.67 8.10
N LEU A 315 -7.00 7.52 8.53
CA LEU A 315 -8.25 7.45 9.30
C LEU A 315 -8.13 8.18 10.65
N SER A 316 -7.00 8.03 11.36
CA SER A 316 -6.78 8.68 12.66
C SER A 316 -6.65 10.21 12.59
N GLN A 317 -6.27 10.75 11.42
CA GLN A 317 -6.11 12.19 11.17
C GLN A 317 -7.36 12.86 10.59
N ALA A 318 -8.38 12.08 10.27
CA ALA A 318 -9.53 12.61 9.57
C ALA A 318 -10.32 13.57 10.46
N GLU A 319 -10.47 14.81 9.97
CA GLU A 319 -11.29 15.82 10.61
C GLU A 319 -12.76 15.69 10.18
N PRO A 320 -13.73 15.98 11.07
CA PRO A 320 -15.13 16.05 10.68
C PRO A 320 -15.37 17.06 9.56
N ILE A 321 -16.04 16.60 8.49
CA ILE A 321 -16.44 17.48 7.38
C ILE A 321 -17.81 18.09 7.69
N SER A 322 -17.99 19.39 7.40
CA SER A 322 -19.27 20.08 7.59
C SER A 322 -20.38 19.52 6.71
N THR A 323 -21.61 19.52 7.23
CA THR A 323 -22.80 18.95 6.55
C THR A 323 -23.13 19.68 5.26
N ARG A 324 -23.83 19.01 4.34
CA ARG A 324 -24.22 19.59 3.05
C ARG A 324 -25.11 20.79 3.30
N THR A 325 -24.77 21.91 2.67
CA THR A 325 -25.62 23.10 2.64
C THR A 325 -26.24 23.18 1.25
N TYR A 326 -27.51 23.58 1.19
CA TYR A 326 -28.19 23.86 -0.07
C TYR A 326 -28.22 25.39 -0.21
N ASP A 327 -27.54 25.90 -1.22
CA ASP A 327 -27.65 27.31 -1.63
C ASP A 327 -28.81 27.50 -2.60
#